data_AF-A0A2G9MEH8-F1
#
_entry.id   AF-A0A2G9MEH8-F1
#
_cell.length_a   1.000
_cell.length_b   1.000
_cell.length_c   1.000
_cell.angle_alpha   90.00
_cell.angle_beta   90.00
_cell.angle_gamma   90.00
#
_symmetry.space_group_name_H-M   'P 1'
#
loop_
_entity.id
_entity.type
_entity.pdbx_description
1 polymer ?
#
loop_
_entity_poly.entity_id
_entity_poly.type
_entity_poly.pdbx_seq_one_letter_code
_entity_poly.pdbx_strand_id
1 'polypeptide(L)'
;MGYKFVENHEGRIERKINLFEIVLLLVGIAVIVVGAYAIHKQFLLDGYLSWGLLQGIFLWLILLVMLILAAIMENVKEELCIVIKEHIIETKLLREETSLMKDAVKRKK
;
A
#
# COMPACT_ATOMS: atom_id res chain seq x y z
N MET A 1 -14.70 5.10 -3.26
CA MET A 1 -13.40 5.50 -3.84
C MET A 1 -13.02 4.44 -4.85
N GLY A 2 -13.23 4.72 -6.14
CA GLY A 2 -13.07 3.74 -7.21
C GLY A 2 -11.66 3.77 -7.78
N TYR A 3 -10.94 2.67 -7.63
CA TYR A 3 -9.65 2.45 -8.29
C TYR A 3 -9.91 2.26 -9.80
N LYS A 4 -9.50 3.25 -10.62
CA LYS A 4 -9.61 3.20 -12.08
C LYS A 4 -8.37 2.51 -12.66
N PHE A 5 -8.49 1.22 -12.91
CA PHE A 5 -7.52 0.48 -13.73
C PHE A 5 -7.82 0.75 -15.22
N VAL A 6 -6.77 1.06 -15.99
CA VAL A 6 -6.85 1.21 -17.44
C VAL A 6 -6.42 -0.14 -18.02
N GLU A 7 -7.37 -0.85 -18.60
CA GLU A 7 -7.13 -2.10 -19.31
C GLU A 7 -6.49 -1.75 -20.66
N ASN A 8 -5.20 -2.00 -20.81
CA ASN A 8 -4.49 -1.81 -22.07
C ASN A 8 -4.61 -3.10 -22.91
N HIS A 9 -4.62 -2.97 -24.24
CA HIS A 9 -4.89 -4.07 -25.19
C HIS A 9 -3.91 -5.26 -25.14
N GLU A 10 -2.88 -5.23 -24.28
CA GLU A 10 -1.86 -6.27 -24.08
C GLU A 10 -2.01 -7.06 -22.76
N GLY A 11 -3.04 -6.84 -21.95
CA GLY A 11 -3.26 -7.62 -20.72
C GLY A 11 -2.22 -7.38 -19.61
N ARG A 12 -1.38 -6.35 -19.72
CA ARG A 12 -0.47 -5.92 -18.64
C ARG A 12 -1.21 -4.97 -17.69
N ILE A 13 -1.27 -5.34 -16.40
CA ILE A 13 -1.80 -4.49 -15.34
C ILE A 13 -0.74 -3.44 -15.02
N GLU A 14 -0.90 -2.23 -15.56
CA GLU A 14 -0.03 -1.09 -15.22
C GLU A 14 -0.44 -0.49 -13.87
N ARG A 15 0.53 -0.37 -12.95
CA ARG A 15 0.34 0.28 -11.65
C ARG A 15 0.16 1.79 -11.87
N LYS A 16 -1.00 2.33 -11.47
CA LYS A 16 -1.20 3.78 -11.40
C LYS A 16 -0.79 4.28 -10.03
N ILE A 17 -0.09 5.43 -10.00
CA ILE A 17 0.20 6.15 -8.76
C ILE A 17 -1.12 6.45 -8.07
N ASN A 18 -1.28 5.94 -6.84
CA ASN A 18 -2.48 6.12 -6.06
C ASN A 18 -2.45 7.47 -5.33
N LEU A 19 -3.62 8.06 -5.08
CA LEU A 19 -3.73 9.31 -4.32
C LEU A 19 -3.15 9.17 -2.90
N PHE A 20 -3.23 7.98 -2.32
CA PHE A 20 -2.71 7.73 -0.98
C PHE A 20 -1.18 7.68 -0.98
N GLU A 21 -0.52 7.14 -2.01
CA GLU A 21 0.94 7.19 -2.16
C GLU A 21 1.45 8.65 -2.18
N ILE A 22 0.74 9.54 -2.90
CA ILE A 22 1.05 10.98 -2.93
C ILE A 22 0.86 11.63 -1.56
N VAL A 23 -0.24 11.32 -0.87
CA VAL A 23 -0.52 11.85 0.48
C VAL A 23 0.53 11.36 1.48
N LEU A 24 0.88 10.07 1.44
CA LEU A 24 1.83 9.47 2.37
C LEU A 24 3.25 10.02 2.14
N LEU A 25 3.60 10.33 0.89
CA LEU A 25 4.85 11.01 0.55
C LEU A 25 4.88 12.45 1.10
N LEU A 26 3.80 13.21 0.94
CA LEU A 26 3.68 14.55 1.53
C LEU A 26 3.76 14.52 3.07
N VAL A 27 3.06 13.58 3.70
CA VAL A 27 3.09 13.39 5.15
C VAL A 27 4.48 12.97 5.62
N GLY A 28 5.17 12.09 4.89
CA GLY A 28 6.54 11.69 5.20
C GLY A 28 7.51 12.86 5.20
N ILE A 29 7.45 13.71 4.17
CA ILE A 29 8.28 14.93 4.11
C ILE A 29 7.95 15.86 5.28
N ALA A 30 6.67 16.08 5.56
CA ALA A 30 6.25 16.92 6.68
C ALA A 30 6.78 16.40 8.03
N VAL A 31 6.72 15.08 8.26
CA VAL A 31 7.24 14.45 9.48
C VAL A 31 8.75 14.60 9.62
N ILE A 32 9.50 14.52 8.52
CA ILE A 32 10.96 14.71 8.54
C ILE A 32 11.29 16.16 8.93
N VAL A 33 10.67 17.13 8.28
CA VAL A 33 10.93 18.57 8.51
C VAL A 33 10.50 18.97 9.92
N VAL A 34 9.28 18.61 10.33
CA VAL A 34 8.73 18.98 11.64
C VAL A 34 9.51 18.28 12.77
N GLY A 35 9.86 17.01 12.61
CA GLY A 35 10.63 16.29 13.62
C GLY A 35 12.05 16.84 13.80
N ALA A 36 12.74 17.15 12.71
CA ALA A 36 14.05 17.80 12.77
C ALA A 36 13.97 19.18 13.45
N TYR A 37 12.94 19.97 13.11
CA TYR A 37 12.70 21.26 13.74
C TYR A 37 12.40 21.14 15.25
N ALA A 38 11.55 20.18 15.64
CA ALA A 38 11.22 19.92 17.04
C ALA A 38 12.45 19.52 17.86
N ILE A 39 13.29 18.61 17.33
CA ILE A 39 14.53 18.19 18.00
C ILE A 39 15.49 19.38 18.13
N HIS A 40 15.66 20.18 17.07
CA HIS A 40 16.54 21.34 17.10
C HIS A 40 16.08 22.40 18.11
N LYS A 41 14.77 22.68 18.16
CA LYS A 41 14.17 23.60 19.13
C LYS A 41 14.37 23.10 20.57
N GLN A 42 14.14 21.82 20.82
CA GLN A 42 14.33 21.20 22.14
C GLN A 42 15.79 21.28 22.59
N PHE A 43 16.73 21.06 21.66
CA PHE A 43 18.17 21.14 21.92
C PHE A 43 18.61 22.56 22.30
N LEU A 44 18.08 23.58 21.62
CA LEU A 44 18.37 24.99 21.91
C LEU A 44 17.78 25.47 23.25
N LEU A 45 16.66 24.90 23.67
CA LEU A 45 16.01 25.25 24.95
C LEU A 45 16.72 24.65 26.15
N ASP A 46 17.06 23.36 26.09
CA ASP A 46 17.67 22.66 27.22
C ASP A 46 19.19 22.87 27.28
N GLY A 47 19.87 23.11 26.14
CA GLY A 47 21.32 23.37 26.10
C GLY A 47 22.23 22.17 26.46
N TYR A 48 21.65 21.09 26.98
CA TYR A 48 22.29 19.80 27.26
C TYR A 48 21.41 18.64 26.75
N LEU A 49 22.01 17.44 26.67
CA LEU A 49 21.31 16.19 26.34
C LEU A 49 20.34 15.83 27.50
N SER A 50 19.15 16.41 27.45
CA SER A 50 18.07 16.16 28.40
C SER A 50 17.40 14.82 28.12
N TRP A 51 16.91 14.15 29.16
CA TRP A 51 16.17 12.88 29.03
C TRP A 51 14.94 13.02 28.13
N GLY A 52 14.28 14.18 28.16
CA GLY A 52 13.15 14.48 27.29
C GLY A 52 13.55 14.56 25.81
N LEU A 53 14.76 15.01 25.50
CA LEU A 53 15.28 15.05 24.13
C LEU A 53 15.55 13.64 23.60
N LEU A 54 16.11 12.76 24.43
CA LEU A 54 16.30 11.35 24.06
C LEU A 54 14.96 10.66 23.78
N GLN A 55 13.96 10.85 24.64
CA GLN A 55 12.61 10.33 24.42
C GLN A 55 11.98 10.88 23.13
N GLY A 56 12.14 12.18 22.86
CA GLY A 56 11.64 12.82 21.64
C GLY A 56 12.25 12.23 20.37
N ILE A 57 13.56 11.99 20.36
CA ILE A 57 14.26 11.33 19.24
C ILE A 57 13.74 9.91 19.03
N PHE A 58 13.57 9.13 20.12
CA PHE A 58 13.02 7.77 20.03
C PHE A 58 11.59 7.76 19.49
N LEU A 59 10.73 8.67 19.95
CA LEU A 59 9.36 8.80 19.43
C LEU A 59 9.38 9.14 17.94
N TRP A 60 10.26 10.05 17.52
CA TRP A 60 10.37 10.44 16.12
C TRP A 60 10.86 9.28 15.22
N LEU A 61 11.81 8.48 15.70
CA LEU A 61 12.26 7.27 15.01
C LEU A 61 11.12 6.24 14.87
N ILE A 62 10.35 6.00 15.94
CA ILE A 62 9.20 5.09 15.89
C ILE A 62 8.16 5.60 14.88
N LEU A 63 7.91 6.91 14.85
CA LEU A 63 6.98 7.53 13.91
C LEU A 63 7.43 7.31 12.45
N LEU A 64 8.74 7.45 12.17
CA LEU A 64 9.29 7.16 10.84
C LEU A 64 9.11 5.68 10.46
N VAL A 65 9.34 4.75 11.39
CA VAL A 65 9.10 3.33 11.16
C VAL A 65 7.64 3.04 10.85
N MET A 66 6.71 3.62 11.62
CA MET A 66 5.27 3.46 11.34
C MET A 66 4.89 3.98 9.95
N LEU A 67 5.47 5.09 9.51
CA LEU A 67 5.21 5.66 8.19
C LEU A 67 5.68 4.71 7.07
N ILE A 68 6.86 4.11 7.23
CA ILE A 68 7.39 3.10 6.30
C ILE A 68 6.48 1.87 6.27
N LEU A 69 6.06 1.37 7.44
CA LEU A 69 5.15 0.23 7.54
C LEU A 69 3.80 0.52 6.86
N ALA A 70 3.26 1.72 7.03
CA ALA A 70 2.02 2.13 6.38
C ALA A 70 2.14 2.10 4.85
N ALA A 71 3.27 2.57 4.30
CA ALA A 71 3.55 2.50 2.86
C ALA A 71 3.60 1.05 2.36
N ILE A 72 4.30 0.17 3.08
CA ILE A 72 4.41 -1.24 2.72
C ILE A 72 3.04 -1.92 2.78
N MET A 73 2.25 -1.68 3.83
CA MET A 73 0.91 -2.27 3.98
C MET A 73 -0.03 -1.86 2.84
N GLU A 74 0.04 -0.62 2.39
CA GLU A 74 -0.74 -0.18 1.24
C GLU A 74 -0.34 -0.95 -0.02
N ASN A 75 0.96 -1.03 -0.31
CA ASN A 75 1.46 -1.76 -1.47
C ASN A 75 1.02 -3.23 -1.47
N VAL A 76 1.17 -3.92 -0.33
CA VAL A 76 0.75 -5.32 -0.18
C VAL A 76 -0.77 -5.47 -0.37
N LYS A 77 -1.56 -4.51 0.13
CA LYS A 77 -3.03 -4.55 -0.03
C LYS A 77 -3.44 -4.40 -1.49
N GLU A 78 -2.74 -3.56 -2.26
CA GLU A 78 -3.00 -3.39 -3.69
C GLU A 78 -2.62 -4.65 -4.47
N GLU A 79 -1.43 -5.20 -4.23
CA GLU A 79 -0.97 -6.46 -4.85
C GLU A 79 -1.93 -7.61 -4.54
N LEU A 80 -2.35 -7.76 -3.29
CA LEU A 80 -3.29 -8.81 -2.91
C LEU A 80 -4.66 -8.66 -3.59
N CYS A 81 -5.12 -7.43 -3.80
CA CYS A 81 -6.38 -7.18 -4.52
C CYS A 81 -6.29 -7.63 -5.98
N ILE A 82 -5.14 -7.43 -6.62
CA ILE A 82 -4.88 -7.88 -8.00
C ILE A 82 -4.93 -9.41 -8.05
N VAL A 83 -4.16 -10.08 -7.20
CA VAL A 83 -4.08 -11.55 -7.14
C VAL A 83 -5.47 -12.17 -6.89
N ILE A 84 -6.26 -11.60 -5.98
CA ILE A 84 -7.63 -12.09 -5.72
C ILE A 84 -8.52 -11.94 -6.97
N LYS A 85 -8.42 -10.83 -7.70
CA LYS A 85 -9.22 -10.63 -8.92
C LYS A 85 -8.86 -11.63 -10.01
N GLU A 86 -7.57 -11.86 -10.23
CA GLU A 86 -7.10 -12.85 -11.20
C GLU A 86 -7.63 -14.24 -10.87
N HIS A 87 -7.52 -14.67 -9.61
CA HIS A 87 -8.09 -15.94 -9.17
C HIS A 87 -9.61 -16.03 -9.33
N ILE A 88 -10.37 -14.95 -9.10
CA ILE A 88 -11.82 -14.92 -9.33
C ILE A 88 -12.14 -15.10 -10.82
N ILE A 89 -11.39 -14.46 -11.71
CA ILE A 89 -11.57 -14.58 -13.16
C ILE A 89 -11.25 -16.00 -13.62
N GLU A 90 -10.11 -16.54 -13.19
CA GLU A 90 -9.69 -17.91 -13.48
C GLU A 90 -10.75 -18.92 -13.00
N THR A 91 -11.25 -18.77 -11.77
CA THR A 91 -12.28 -19.66 -11.21
C THR A 91 -13.60 -19.58 -11.99
N LYS A 92 -13.96 -18.39 -12.50
CA LYS A 92 -15.15 -18.23 -13.35
C LYS A 92 -14.98 -18.94 -14.70
N LEU A 93 -13.83 -18.76 -15.35
CA LEU A 93 -13.52 -19.42 -16.62
C LEU A 93 -13.55 -20.94 -16.48
N LEU A 94 -12.89 -21.48 -15.44
CA LEU A 94 -12.92 -22.91 -15.15
C LEU A 94 -14.33 -23.45 -14.93
N ARG A 95 -15.19 -22.68 -14.25
CA ARG A 95 -16.60 -23.06 -14.04
C ARG A 95 -17.39 -23.11 -15.35
N GLU A 96 -17.17 -22.16 -16.26
CA GLU A 96 -17.79 -22.15 -17.59
C GLU A 96 -17.34 -23.35 -18.42
N GLU A 97 -16.03 -23.64 -18.48
CA GLU A 97 -15.50 -24.80 -19.20
C GLU A 97 -16.08 -26.12 -18.68
N THR A 98 -16.15 -26.27 -17.35
CA THR A 98 -16.72 -27.46 -16.72
C THR A 98 -18.20 -27.64 -17.07
N SER A 99 -18.96 -26.53 -17.16
CA SER A 99 -20.37 -26.56 -17.54
C SER A 99 -20.56 -26.96 -19.00
N LEU A 100 -19.73 -26.43 -19.91
CA LEU A 100 -19.75 -26.76 -21.33
C LEU A 100 -19.37 -28.22 -21.58
N MET A 101 -18.36 -28.75 -20.86
CA MET A 101 -18.01 -30.18 -20.93
C MET A 101 -19.17 -31.06 -20.45
N LYS A 102 -19.84 -30.69 -19.36
CA LYS A 102 -20.99 -31.45 -18.85
C LYS A 102 -22.12 -31.51 -19.88
N ASP A 103 -22.40 -30.39 -20.55
CA ASP A 103 -23.42 -30.33 -21.61
C ASP A 103 -23.01 -31.12 -22.87
N ALA A 104 -21.72 -31.12 -23.21
CA ALA A 104 -21.19 -31.94 -24.31
C ALA A 104 -21.32 -33.45 -24.02
N VAL A 105 -21.04 -33.88 -22.79
CA VAL A 105 -21.23 -35.28 -22.36
C VAL A 105 -22.71 -35.66 -22.39
N LYS A 106 -23.60 -34.77 -21.93
CA LYS A 106 -25.04 -35.02 -21.91
C LYS A 106 -25.64 -35.17 -23.32
N ARG A 107 -25.07 -34.49 -24.33
CA ARG A 107 -25.50 -34.60 -25.74
C ARG A 107 -24.99 -35.84 -26.48
N LYS A 108 -23.98 -36.54 -25.95
CA LYS A 108 -23.44 -37.78 -26.53
C LYS A 108 -24.06 -39.07 -25.97
N LYS A 109 -24.93 -38.96 -24.96
CA LYS A 109 -25.77 -40.04 -24.45
C LYS A 109 -27.16 -39.94 -25.02
#